data_AF-A0A662JMB4-F1
#
_entry.id   AF-A0A662JMB4-F1
#
_cell.length_a   1.000
_cell.length_b   1.000
_cell.length_c   1.000
_cell.angle_alpha   90.00
_cell.angle_beta   90.00
_cell.angle_gamma   90.00
#
_symmetry.space_group_name_H-M   'P 1'
#
loop_
_entity.id
_entity.type
_entity.pdbx_description
1 polymer ?
#
loop_
_entity_poly.entity_id
_entity_poly.type
_entity_poly.pdbx_seq_one_letter_code
_entity_poly.pdbx_strand_id
1 'polypeptide(L)'
;MKRKAAITLMLLSPVVAELLSGSAPPREFFNPLIFLLLISLYGTSALLLRELKLYMNGGYTCLLFLGMMYGVLEEGIAVKSFFDPSWPDLGPYGLYGRWHGVNWIWLVNLTVYHSVWSIVIPVSIVESIFPSISEERWLSRRGYLVLLSILTTDLIVINRFVTKYQPEAFGYILSFALMSIFLYLSKICAKRRERERIASPRKLLIYSFTWSMLFFILFFTMPLFMPYPVISLGISILMGYLIFLLVS
;
A
#
# COMPACT_ATOMS: atom_id res chain seq x y z
N MET A 1 25.94 6.80 1.30
CA MET A 1 25.05 5.70 0.85
C MET A 1 23.59 5.93 1.26
N LYS A 2 23.29 6.22 2.54
CA LYS A 2 21.92 6.45 3.06
C LYS A 2 21.07 7.43 2.24
N ARG A 3 21.61 8.61 1.90
CA ARG A 3 20.88 9.60 1.06
C ARG A 3 20.52 9.04 -0.33
N LYS A 4 21.40 8.25 -0.95
CA LYS A 4 21.12 7.62 -2.25
C LYS A 4 19.99 6.60 -2.11
N ALA A 5 20.07 5.71 -1.12
CA ALA A 5 19.01 4.73 -0.84
C ALA A 5 17.65 5.39 -0.57
N ALA A 6 17.62 6.44 0.26
CA ALA A 6 16.39 7.19 0.54
C ALA A 6 15.78 7.80 -0.72
N ILE A 7 16.57 8.49 -1.56
CA ILE A 7 16.09 9.06 -2.83
C ILE A 7 15.62 7.95 -3.77
N THR A 8 16.37 6.87 -3.91
CA THR A 8 15.98 5.73 -4.75
C THR A 8 14.64 5.17 -4.29
N LEU A 9 14.40 5.00 -2.98
CA LEU A 9 13.12 4.52 -2.46
C LEU A 9 11.99 5.49 -2.74
N MET A 10 12.21 6.78 -2.50
CA MET A 10 11.21 7.82 -2.74
C MET A 10 10.75 7.87 -4.20
N LEU A 11 11.66 7.60 -5.15
CA LEU A 11 11.33 7.56 -6.58
C LEU A 11 10.76 6.20 -7.01
N LEU A 12 11.26 5.10 -6.45
CA LEU A 12 10.86 3.76 -6.88
C LEU A 12 9.44 3.42 -6.43
N SER A 13 9.01 3.88 -5.25
CA SER A 13 7.68 3.60 -4.71
C SER A 13 6.55 4.02 -5.68
N PRO A 14 6.45 5.29 -6.14
CA PRO A 14 5.43 5.66 -7.12
C PRO A 14 5.64 4.99 -8.48
N VAL A 15 6.87 4.71 -8.92
CA VAL A 15 7.11 3.97 -10.18
C VAL A 15 6.46 2.58 -10.13
N VAL A 16 6.63 1.85 -9.03
CA VAL A 16 6.03 0.51 -8.88
C VAL A 16 4.52 0.59 -8.69
N ALA A 17 4.04 1.52 -7.86
CA ALA A 17 2.64 1.65 -7.51
C ALA A 17 1.77 2.23 -8.62
N GLU A 18 2.31 3.06 -9.51
CA GLU A 18 1.49 3.81 -10.46
C GLU A 18 1.86 3.51 -11.91
N LEU A 19 3.14 3.62 -12.24
CA LEU A 19 3.60 3.46 -13.62
C LEU A 19 3.60 1.99 -14.06
N LEU A 20 4.20 1.11 -13.26
CA LEU A 20 4.36 -0.31 -13.62
C LEU A 20 3.09 -1.13 -13.40
N SER A 21 2.23 -0.70 -12.48
CA SER A 21 0.91 -1.29 -12.28
C SER A 21 -0.08 -0.92 -13.39
N GLY A 22 0.18 0.20 -14.09
CA GLY A 22 -0.73 0.77 -15.07
C GLY A 22 -1.85 1.64 -14.47
N SER A 23 -1.78 1.94 -13.18
CA SER A 23 -2.74 2.82 -12.49
C SER A 23 -2.66 4.26 -12.98
N ALA A 24 -1.46 4.84 -13.08
CA ALA A 24 -1.24 6.13 -13.74
C ALA A 24 -0.57 5.92 -15.10
N PRO A 25 -1.26 6.23 -16.23
CA PRO A 25 -0.67 6.16 -17.56
C PRO A 25 0.59 7.04 -17.67
N PRO A 26 1.56 6.71 -18.54
CA PRO A 26 2.82 7.47 -18.64
C PRO A 26 2.64 8.98 -18.81
N ARG A 27 1.62 9.41 -19.58
CA ARG A 27 1.31 10.83 -19.78
C ARG A 27 0.95 11.55 -18.47
N GLU A 28 0.24 10.87 -17.58
CA GLU A 28 -0.13 11.38 -16.27
C GLU A 28 1.04 11.30 -15.30
N PHE A 29 1.70 10.13 -15.23
CA PHE A 29 2.82 9.88 -14.33
C PHE A 29 3.99 10.87 -14.53
N PHE A 30 4.32 11.21 -15.78
CA PHE A 30 5.40 12.14 -16.09
C PHE A 30 4.96 13.62 -16.08
N ASN A 31 3.71 13.93 -15.73
CA ASN A 31 3.32 15.31 -15.46
C ASN A 31 4.07 15.81 -14.21
N PRO A 32 4.82 16.92 -14.26
CA PRO A 32 5.67 17.34 -13.14
C PRO A 32 4.93 17.56 -11.81
N LEU A 33 3.69 18.07 -11.85
CA LEU A 33 2.90 18.34 -10.64
C LEU A 33 2.38 17.04 -10.04
N ILE A 34 1.88 16.13 -10.89
CA ILE A 34 1.39 14.82 -10.45
C ILE A 34 2.56 13.99 -9.94
N PHE A 35 3.68 13.96 -10.67
CA PHE A 35 4.89 13.26 -10.25
C PHE A 35 5.39 13.74 -8.89
N LEU A 36 5.37 15.06 -8.63
CA LEU A 36 5.74 15.61 -7.34
C LEU A 36 4.78 15.13 -6.24
N LEU A 37 3.48 15.15 -6.49
CA LEU A 37 2.45 14.64 -5.57
C LEU A 37 2.62 13.14 -5.30
N LEU A 38 2.94 12.36 -6.32
CA LEU A 38 3.18 10.92 -6.20
C LEU A 38 4.43 10.64 -5.36
N ILE A 39 5.53 11.37 -5.58
CA ILE A 39 6.73 11.23 -4.74
C ILE A 39 6.44 11.66 -3.30
N SER A 40 5.71 12.76 -3.12
CA SER A 40 5.42 13.30 -1.80
C SER A 40 4.46 12.41 -1.01
N LEU A 41 3.51 11.73 -1.67
CA LEU A 41 2.61 10.76 -1.05
C LEU A 41 3.26 9.37 -0.89
N TYR A 42 3.56 8.69 -1.99
CA TYR A 42 4.07 7.32 -2.01
C TYR A 42 5.50 7.24 -1.49
N GLY A 43 6.37 8.10 -2.03
CA GLY A 43 7.80 8.07 -1.73
C GLY A 43 8.10 8.37 -0.27
N THR A 44 7.43 9.37 0.32
CA THR A 44 7.60 9.68 1.75
C THR A 44 7.02 8.57 2.63
N SER A 45 5.86 8.02 2.27
CA SER A 45 5.23 6.92 3.01
C SER A 45 6.09 5.67 3.05
N ALA A 46 6.61 5.23 1.89
CA ALA A 46 7.50 4.08 1.81
C ALA A 46 8.74 4.26 2.70
N LEU A 47 9.35 5.45 2.68
CA LEU A 47 10.53 5.74 3.49
C LEU A 47 10.20 5.83 4.99
N LEU A 48 9.11 6.50 5.37
CA LEU A 48 8.66 6.59 6.77
C LEU A 48 8.32 5.21 7.36
N LEU A 49 7.58 4.39 6.63
CA LEU A 49 7.19 3.05 7.09
C LEU A 49 8.38 2.10 7.16
N ARG A 50 9.36 2.23 6.26
CA ARG A 50 10.64 1.51 6.36
C ARG A 50 11.40 1.89 7.63
N GLU A 51 11.49 3.19 7.96
CA GLU A 51 12.12 3.64 9.20
C GLU A 51 11.34 3.17 10.44
N LEU A 52 10.00 3.13 10.36
CA LEU A 52 9.14 2.64 11.43
C LEU A 52 9.32 1.13 11.66
N LYS A 53 9.42 0.33 10.58
CA LYS A 53 9.79 -1.09 10.63
C LYS A 53 11.08 -1.29 11.43
N LEU A 54 12.14 -0.55 11.08
CA LEU A 54 13.41 -0.64 11.81
C LEU A 54 13.32 -0.14 13.24
N TYR A 55 12.52 0.91 13.50
CA TYR A 55 12.27 1.37 14.87
C TYR A 55 11.64 0.28 15.73
N MET A 56 10.74 -0.51 15.15
CA MET A 56 10.08 -1.64 15.80
C MET A 56 10.93 -2.92 15.83
N ASN A 57 12.13 -2.92 15.23
CA ASN A 57 12.93 -4.12 14.96
C ASN A 57 12.16 -5.20 14.18
N GLY A 58 11.25 -4.79 13.29
CA GLY A 58 10.41 -5.71 12.51
C GLY A 58 11.02 -6.19 11.20
N GLY A 59 10.50 -7.33 10.72
CA GLY A 59 10.82 -7.89 9.41
C GLY A 59 9.83 -7.46 8.30
N TYR A 60 9.74 -8.23 7.23
CA TYR A 60 8.86 -7.89 6.11
C TYR A 60 7.39 -8.11 6.41
N THR A 61 7.03 -9.03 7.31
CA THR A 61 5.62 -9.21 7.72
C THR A 61 5.14 -8.00 8.54
N CYS A 62 6.03 -7.40 9.35
CA CYS A 62 5.76 -6.12 10.00
C CYS A 62 5.49 -5.02 8.95
N LEU A 63 6.34 -4.94 7.93
CA LEU A 63 6.21 -3.97 6.85
C LEU A 63 4.94 -4.17 6.03
N LEU A 64 4.52 -5.41 5.78
CA LEU A 64 3.26 -5.74 5.09
C LEU A 64 2.06 -5.12 5.82
N PHE A 65 1.96 -5.28 7.13
CA PHE A 65 0.88 -4.66 7.90
C PHE A 65 1.00 -3.13 7.96
N LEU A 66 2.21 -2.57 8.07
CA LEU A 66 2.40 -1.13 7.93
C LEU A 66 1.95 -0.62 6.56
N GLY A 67 2.19 -1.39 5.51
CA GLY A 67 1.71 -1.09 4.16
C GLY A 67 0.20 -1.18 4.02
N MET A 68 -0.46 -2.12 4.72
CA MET A 68 -1.93 -2.19 4.75
C MET A 68 -2.51 -0.97 5.47
N MET A 69 -1.88 -0.52 6.56
CA MET A 69 -2.23 0.73 7.22
C MET A 69 -2.11 1.93 6.24
N TYR A 70 -1.05 1.96 5.42
CA TYR A 70 -0.90 2.98 4.37
C TYR A 70 -2.00 2.88 3.30
N GLY A 71 -2.34 1.69 2.81
CA GLY A 71 -3.44 1.53 1.85
C GLY A 71 -4.76 2.09 2.38
N VAL A 72 -5.07 1.87 3.67
CA VAL A 72 -6.27 2.48 4.29
C VAL A 72 -6.12 3.99 4.47
N LEU A 73 -4.93 4.50 4.76
CA LEU A 73 -4.67 5.93 4.88
C LEU A 73 -4.87 6.64 3.54
N GLU A 74 -4.35 6.07 2.46
CA GLU A 74 -4.52 6.60 1.12
C GLU A 74 -5.99 6.48 0.68
N GLU A 75 -6.51 5.27 0.61
CA GLU A 75 -7.78 5.01 -0.05
C GLU A 75 -9.01 5.26 0.82
N GLY A 76 -8.86 5.17 2.14
CA GLY A 76 -9.91 5.46 3.11
C GLY A 76 -9.95 6.91 3.56
N ILE A 77 -8.79 7.56 3.71
CA ILE A 77 -8.70 8.94 4.23
C ILE A 77 -8.36 9.94 3.13
N ALA A 78 -7.28 9.74 2.37
CA ALA A 78 -6.84 10.73 1.38
C ALA A 78 -7.86 10.83 0.24
N VAL A 79 -8.02 9.77 -0.55
CA VAL A 79 -8.85 9.78 -1.76
C VAL A 79 -10.28 9.30 -1.54
N LYS A 80 -10.52 8.49 -0.50
CA LYS A 80 -11.85 7.97 -0.08
C LYS A 80 -12.53 7.04 -1.11
N SER A 81 -11.76 6.35 -1.95
CA SER A 81 -12.27 5.44 -2.99
C SER A 81 -13.07 4.26 -2.43
N PHE A 82 -12.78 3.85 -1.18
CA PHE A 82 -13.55 2.81 -0.49
C PHE A 82 -15.04 3.16 -0.37
N PHE A 83 -15.34 4.46 -0.34
CA PHE A 83 -16.63 5.00 0.04
C PHE A 83 -17.31 5.76 -1.08
N ASP A 84 -16.56 6.44 -1.96
CA ASP A 84 -17.10 7.17 -3.11
C ASP A 84 -17.60 6.19 -4.20
N PRO A 85 -18.93 6.09 -4.47
CA PRO A 85 -19.44 5.21 -5.52
C PRO A 85 -19.12 5.71 -6.95
N SER A 86 -18.68 6.96 -7.08
CA SER A 86 -18.33 7.62 -8.33
C SER A 86 -16.82 7.77 -8.53
N TRP A 87 -16.00 7.07 -7.73
CA TRP A 87 -14.54 7.09 -7.89
C TRP A 87 -14.14 6.65 -9.31
N PRO A 88 -13.28 7.41 -10.02
CA PRO A 88 -13.03 7.22 -11.46
C PRO A 88 -12.61 5.81 -11.86
N ASP A 89 -11.83 5.14 -11.01
CA ASP A 89 -11.21 3.86 -11.35
C ASP A 89 -12.07 2.64 -11.02
N LEU A 90 -13.26 2.85 -10.46
CA LEU A 90 -14.09 1.73 -9.98
C LEU A 90 -14.60 0.83 -11.11
N GLY A 91 -14.97 1.40 -12.26
CA GLY A 91 -15.65 0.64 -13.31
C GLY A 91 -16.83 -0.18 -12.73
N PRO A 92 -16.86 -1.53 -12.89
CA PRO A 92 -17.90 -2.39 -12.32
C PRO A 92 -18.06 -2.27 -10.79
N TYR A 93 -17.01 -1.91 -10.07
CA TYR A 93 -17.00 -1.75 -8.61
C TYR A 93 -17.79 -0.52 -8.13
N GLY A 94 -18.31 0.33 -9.02
CA GLY A 94 -19.28 1.37 -8.63
C GLY A 94 -20.50 0.77 -7.93
N LEU A 95 -20.91 -0.43 -8.36
CA LEU A 95 -22.02 -1.19 -7.81
C LEU A 95 -21.59 -2.53 -7.20
N TYR A 96 -20.66 -3.24 -7.84
CA TYR A 96 -20.26 -4.59 -7.46
C TYR A 96 -19.46 -4.61 -6.14
N GLY A 97 -19.92 -5.39 -5.15
CA GLY A 97 -19.25 -5.52 -3.85
C GLY A 97 -19.54 -4.42 -2.85
N ARG A 98 -20.50 -3.53 -3.14
CA ARG A 98 -20.86 -2.41 -2.27
C ARG A 98 -21.98 -2.77 -1.30
N TRP A 99 -21.76 -2.50 -0.01
CA TRP A 99 -22.74 -2.71 1.06
C TRP A 99 -22.50 -1.72 2.20
N HIS A 100 -23.57 -1.10 2.72
CA HIS A 100 -23.53 -0.01 3.72
C HIS A 100 -22.56 1.13 3.37
N GLY A 101 -22.57 1.58 2.12
CA GLY A 101 -21.75 2.72 1.68
C GLY A 101 -20.25 2.41 1.54
N VAL A 102 -19.85 1.14 1.66
CA VAL A 102 -18.46 0.69 1.48
C VAL A 102 -18.38 -0.31 0.33
N ASN A 103 -17.40 -0.16 -0.55
CA ASN A 103 -17.02 -1.25 -1.45
C ASN A 103 -16.02 -2.18 -0.76
N TRP A 104 -16.48 -3.34 -0.30
CA TRP A 104 -15.67 -4.26 0.50
C TRP A 104 -14.59 -4.99 -0.31
N ILE A 105 -14.88 -5.28 -1.57
CA ILE A 105 -13.93 -5.95 -2.46
C ILE A 105 -12.81 -4.98 -2.82
N TRP A 106 -13.17 -3.75 -3.19
CA TRP A 106 -12.22 -2.68 -3.45
C TRP A 106 -11.38 -2.38 -2.21
N LEU A 107 -12.01 -2.24 -1.04
CA LEU A 107 -11.32 -2.01 0.23
C LEU A 107 -10.24 -3.07 0.49
N VAL A 108 -10.57 -4.36 0.40
CA VAL A 108 -9.60 -5.43 0.65
C VAL A 108 -8.49 -5.44 -0.39
N ASN A 109 -8.84 -5.39 -1.68
CA ASN A 109 -7.86 -5.48 -2.74
C ASN A 109 -6.91 -4.28 -2.74
N LEU A 110 -7.41 -3.06 -2.60
CA LEU A 110 -6.57 -1.87 -2.62
C LEU A 110 -5.71 -1.75 -1.35
N THR A 111 -6.22 -2.22 -0.19
CA THR A 111 -5.40 -2.35 1.02
C THR A 111 -4.20 -3.29 0.81
N VAL A 112 -4.43 -4.46 0.19
CA VAL A 112 -3.37 -5.43 -0.12
C VAL A 112 -2.45 -4.91 -1.22
N TYR A 113 -3.01 -4.25 -2.23
CA TYR A 113 -2.29 -3.66 -3.34
C TYR A 113 -1.29 -2.60 -2.87
N HIS A 114 -1.73 -1.59 -2.14
CA HIS A 114 -0.83 -0.54 -1.64
C HIS A 114 0.19 -1.10 -0.66
N SER A 115 -0.18 -2.09 0.14
CA SER A 115 0.77 -2.78 1.01
C SER A 115 1.94 -3.38 0.22
N VAL A 116 1.64 -4.09 -0.88
CA VAL A 116 2.64 -4.84 -1.61
C VAL A 116 3.36 -3.98 -2.66
N TRP A 117 2.64 -3.30 -3.54
CA TRP A 117 3.21 -2.54 -4.66
C TRP A 117 3.77 -1.19 -4.23
N SER A 118 3.10 -0.48 -3.32
CA SER A 118 3.56 0.84 -2.90
C SER A 118 4.64 0.79 -1.84
N ILE A 119 4.66 -0.25 -1.00
CA ILE A 119 5.53 -0.31 0.18
C ILE A 119 6.50 -1.48 0.13
N VAL A 120 6.02 -2.73 0.20
CA VAL A 120 6.91 -3.89 0.41
C VAL A 120 7.87 -4.11 -0.76
N ILE A 121 7.40 -4.13 -2.00
CA ILE A 121 8.25 -4.32 -3.19
C ILE A 121 9.35 -3.25 -3.30
N PRO A 122 9.04 -1.94 -3.33
CA PRO A 122 10.07 -0.92 -3.51
C PRO A 122 11.07 -0.89 -2.34
N VAL A 123 10.62 -1.12 -1.10
CA VAL A 123 11.54 -1.25 0.05
C VAL A 123 12.47 -2.44 -0.12
N SER A 124 11.94 -3.62 -0.49
CA SER A 124 12.72 -4.84 -0.68
C SER A 124 13.78 -4.69 -1.77
N ILE A 125 13.43 -4.04 -2.89
CA ILE A 125 14.36 -3.77 -4.00
C ILE A 125 15.49 -2.86 -3.53
N VAL A 126 15.16 -1.74 -2.85
CA VAL A 126 16.20 -0.79 -2.40
C VAL A 126 17.09 -1.40 -1.31
N GLU A 127 16.53 -2.16 -0.37
CA GLU A 127 17.33 -2.87 0.65
C GLU A 127 18.25 -3.92 0.01
N SER A 128 17.84 -4.53 -1.11
CA SER A 128 18.68 -5.46 -1.89
C SER A 128 19.78 -4.75 -2.69
N ILE A 129 19.53 -3.54 -3.18
CA ILE A 129 20.54 -2.71 -3.88
C ILE A 129 21.57 -2.15 -2.90
N PHE A 130 21.16 -1.84 -1.66
CA PHE A 130 22.02 -1.25 -0.62
C PHE A 130 22.12 -2.16 0.63
N PRO A 131 22.60 -3.40 0.51
CA PRO A 131 22.54 -4.40 1.58
C PRO A 131 23.37 -4.02 2.81
N SER A 132 24.46 -3.26 2.62
CA SER A 132 25.34 -2.86 3.74
C SER A 132 24.69 -1.87 4.71
N ILE A 133 23.57 -1.25 4.34
CA ILE A 133 22.85 -0.26 5.16
C ILE A 133 21.37 -0.60 5.31
N SER A 134 20.93 -1.80 4.90
CA SER A 134 19.52 -2.21 4.89
C SER A 134 18.91 -2.32 6.30
N GLU A 135 19.74 -2.56 7.31
CA GLU A 135 19.32 -2.63 8.72
C GLU A 135 19.58 -1.33 9.49
N GLU A 136 20.18 -0.32 8.83
CA GLU A 136 20.46 0.96 9.45
C GLU A 136 19.33 1.97 9.18
N ARG A 137 19.02 2.82 10.16
CA ARG A 137 18.18 4.01 9.93
C ARG A 137 18.84 4.95 8.93
N TRP A 138 18.07 5.39 7.92
CA TRP A 138 18.52 6.31 6.88
C TRP A 138 18.19 7.76 7.21
N LEU A 139 17.18 8.00 8.04
CA LEU A 139 16.73 9.33 8.41
C LEU A 139 17.22 9.77 9.79
N SER A 140 17.51 11.06 9.92
CA SER A 140 17.61 11.72 11.22
C SER A 140 16.20 11.96 11.79
N ARG A 141 16.09 12.22 13.10
CA ARG A 141 14.81 12.58 13.73
C ARG A 141 14.16 13.79 13.04
N ARG A 142 14.94 14.79 12.65
CA ARG A 142 14.46 15.96 11.91
C ARG A 142 13.95 15.57 10.52
N GLY A 143 14.70 14.74 9.79
CA GLY A 143 14.29 14.26 8.47
C GLY A 143 12.98 13.48 8.52
N TYR A 144 12.81 12.60 9.52
CA TYR A 144 11.57 11.88 9.74
C TYR A 144 10.39 12.82 9.98
N LEU A 145 10.55 13.84 10.85
CA LEU A 145 9.49 14.82 11.12
C LEU A 145 9.13 15.64 9.87
N VAL A 146 10.12 16.05 9.08
CA VAL A 146 9.88 16.79 7.82
C VAL A 146 9.06 15.95 6.85
N LEU A 147 9.43 14.69 6.63
CA LEU A 147 8.67 13.80 5.74
C LEU A 147 7.27 13.52 6.27
N LEU A 148 7.11 13.36 7.59
CA LEU A 148 5.79 13.19 8.20
C LEU A 148 4.92 14.44 7.99
N SER A 149 5.49 15.64 8.09
CA SER A 149 4.79 16.89 7.79
C SER A 149 4.40 17.00 6.32
N ILE A 150 5.26 16.57 5.39
CA ILE A 150 4.94 16.52 3.95
C ILE A 150 3.76 15.58 3.71
N LEU A 151 3.86 14.33 4.19
CA LEU A 151 2.78 13.35 4.06
C LEU A 151 1.47 13.87 4.65
N THR A 152 1.50 14.43 5.86
CA THR A 152 0.30 15.01 6.51
C THR A 152 -0.30 16.13 5.67
N THR A 153 0.55 16.98 5.09
CA THR A 153 0.09 18.07 4.21
C THR A 153 -0.57 17.52 2.96
N ASP A 154 0.03 16.52 2.31
CA ASP A 154 -0.52 15.89 1.12
C ASP A 154 -1.87 15.24 1.40
N LEU A 155 -1.99 14.51 2.51
CA LEU A 155 -3.26 13.90 2.92
C LEU A 155 -4.36 14.93 3.09
N ILE A 156 -4.07 16.08 3.72
CA ILE A 156 -5.03 17.18 3.88
C ILE A 156 -5.38 17.78 2.51
N VAL A 157 -4.37 18.02 1.66
CA VAL A 157 -4.57 18.63 0.35
C VAL A 157 -5.43 17.75 -0.55
N ILE A 158 -5.06 16.46 -0.67
CA ILE A 158 -5.81 15.46 -1.43
C ILE A 158 -7.22 15.34 -0.88
N ASN A 159 -7.35 15.22 0.45
CA ASN A 159 -8.64 15.00 1.06
C ASN A 159 -9.60 16.17 0.88
N ARG A 160 -9.11 17.41 0.99
CA ARG A 160 -9.95 18.59 1.06
C ARG A 160 -10.15 19.28 -0.29
N PHE A 161 -9.17 19.23 -1.18
CA PHE A 161 -9.15 20.02 -2.41
C PHE A 161 -9.15 19.17 -3.68
N VAL A 162 -8.54 17.99 -3.67
CA VAL A 162 -8.51 17.12 -4.87
C VAL A 162 -9.78 16.28 -4.96
N THR A 163 -10.21 15.70 -3.84
CA THR A 163 -11.35 14.78 -3.80
C THR A 163 -12.56 15.43 -3.13
N LYS A 164 -13.70 15.47 -3.85
CA LYS A 164 -14.90 16.20 -3.42
C LYS A 164 -15.79 15.39 -2.49
N TYR A 165 -15.90 14.09 -2.71
CA TYR A 165 -16.72 13.20 -1.90
C TYR A 165 -16.25 13.20 -0.44
N GLN A 166 -17.18 13.14 0.52
CA GLN A 166 -16.86 13.02 1.94
C GLN A 166 -17.69 11.88 2.55
N PRO A 167 -17.06 10.82 3.10
CA PRO A 167 -17.73 9.74 3.77
C PRO A 167 -18.56 10.23 4.95
N GLU A 168 -19.57 9.45 5.30
CA GLU A 168 -20.22 9.58 6.60
C GLU A 168 -19.25 9.20 7.74
N ALA A 169 -19.61 9.54 8.98
CA ALA A 169 -18.79 9.26 10.16
C ALA A 169 -18.35 7.79 10.24
N PHE A 170 -19.22 6.86 9.83
CA PHE A 170 -18.92 5.44 9.78
C PHE A 170 -17.68 5.12 8.92
N GLY A 171 -17.52 5.76 7.76
CA GLY A 171 -16.38 5.53 6.87
C GLY A 171 -15.06 5.91 7.53
N TYR A 172 -14.99 7.10 8.16
CA TYR A 172 -13.79 7.52 8.89
C TYR A 172 -13.50 6.63 10.10
N ILE A 173 -14.53 6.26 10.88
CA ILE A 173 -14.38 5.37 12.03
C ILE A 173 -13.81 4.02 11.57
N LEU A 174 -14.35 3.46 10.47
CA LEU A 174 -13.86 2.21 9.89
C LEU A 174 -12.40 2.33 9.47
N SER A 175 -12.02 3.39 8.76
CA SER A 175 -10.64 3.62 8.34
C SER A 175 -9.68 3.73 9.52
N PHE A 176 -10.01 4.52 10.55
CA PHE A 176 -9.18 4.63 11.75
C PHE A 176 -9.08 3.31 12.53
N ALA A 177 -10.17 2.55 12.61
CA ALA A 177 -10.18 1.23 13.24
C ALA A 177 -9.26 0.25 12.50
N LEU A 178 -9.37 0.17 11.18
CA LEU A 178 -8.51 -0.70 10.35
C LEU A 178 -7.04 -0.30 10.44
N MET A 179 -6.73 1.00 10.32
CA MET A 179 -5.37 1.50 10.50
C MET A 179 -4.79 1.11 11.88
N SER A 180 -5.60 1.23 12.94
CA SER A 180 -5.19 0.87 14.30
C SER A 180 -4.94 -0.63 14.44
N ILE A 181 -5.80 -1.47 13.83
CA ILE A 181 -5.64 -2.93 13.79
C ILE A 181 -4.34 -3.29 13.08
N PHE A 182 -4.08 -2.73 11.89
CA PHE A 182 -2.86 -3.04 11.13
C PHE A 182 -1.60 -2.54 11.84
N LEU A 183 -1.64 -1.37 12.48
CA LEU A 183 -0.54 -0.88 13.31
C LEU A 183 -0.30 -1.78 14.54
N TYR A 184 -1.35 -2.34 15.12
CA TYR A 184 -1.23 -3.29 16.23
C TYR A 184 -0.63 -4.63 15.77
N LEU A 185 -1.12 -5.17 14.65
CA LEU A 185 -0.59 -6.40 14.05
C LEU A 185 0.87 -6.26 13.64
N SER A 186 1.26 -5.11 13.08
CA SER A 186 2.67 -4.85 12.72
C SER A 186 3.60 -4.91 13.94
N LYS A 187 3.16 -4.38 15.09
CA LYS A 187 3.91 -4.48 16.36
C LYS A 187 4.00 -5.91 16.89
N ILE A 188 2.97 -6.73 16.72
CA ILE A 188 3.02 -8.16 17.09
C ILE A 188 4.03 -8.88 16.22
N CYS A 189 3.99 -8.68 14.90
CA CYS A 189 4.89 -9.33 13.96
C CYS A 189 6.34 -8.87 14.14
N ALA A 190 6.56 -7.60 14.49
CA ALA A 190 7.90 -7.10 14.76
C ALA A 190 8.63 -7.88 15.87
N LYS A 191 7.89 -8.28 16.92
CA LYS A 191 8.44 -9.11 18.01
C LYS A 191 8.81 -10.54 17.57
N ARG A 192 8.36 -10.99 16.40
CA ARG A 192 8.55 -12.36 15.90
C ARG A 192 9.60 -12.47 14.79
N ARG A 193 10.34 -11.38 14.51
CA ARG A 193 11.30 -11.27 13.40
C ARG A 193 12.27 -12.46 13.27
N GLU A 194 12.70 -13.06 14.38
CA GLU A 194 13.64 -14.19 14.39
C GLU A 194 13.16 -15.44 13.63
N ARG A 195 11.86 -15.53 13.30
CA ARG A 195 11.28 -16.70 12.61
C ARG A 195 11.11 -16.55 11.11
N GLU A 196 11.33 -15.37 10.53
CA GLU A 196 11.15 -15.14 9.10
C GLU A 196 12.22 -15.92 8.31
N ARG A 197 11.79 -16.93 7.55
CA ARG A 197 12.68 -17.68 6.65
C ARG A 197 12.59 -17.08 5.25
N ILE A 198 13.64 -16.37 4.83
CA ILE A 198 13.70 -15.81 3.48
C ILE A 198 13.76 -16.97 2.48
N ALA A 199 12.69 -17.16 1.70
CA ALA A 199 12.68 -18.13 0.61
C ALA A 199 13.75 -17.78 -0.43
N SER A 200 14.23 -18.78 -1.18
CA SER A 200 15.26 -18.52 -2.19
C SER A 200 14.79 -17.50 -3.23
N PRO A 201 15.67 -16.65 -3.80
CA PRO A 201 15.28 -15.60 -4.73
C PRO A 201 14.41 -16.11 -5.90
N ARG A 202 14.72 -17.31 -6.42
CA ARG A 202 13.94 -17.95 -7.48
C ARG A 202 12.51 -18.30 -7.04
N LYS A 203 12.31 -18.80 -5.82
CA LYS A 203 10.98 -19.10 -5.28
C LYS A 203 10.19 -17.82 -5.05
N LEU A 204 10.81 -16.79 -4.47
CA LEU A 204 10.18 -15.48 -4.28
C LEU A 204 9.73 -14.87 -5.60
N LEU A 205 10.57 -14.94 -6.64
CA LEU A 205 10.21 -14.45 -7.97
C LEU A 205 9.00 -15.21 -8.56
N ILE A 206 9.03 -16.55 -8.54
CA ILE A 206 7.93 -17.37 -9.10
C ILE A 206 6.62 -17.13 -8.34
N TYR A 207 6.67 -17.14 -7.00
CA TYR A 207 5.48 -16.98 -6.18
C TYR A 207 4.92 -15.56 -6.26
N SER A 208 5.77 -14.54 -6.20
CA SER A 208 5.32 -13.14 -6.31
C SER A 208 4.77 -12.84 -7.71
N PHE A 209 5.39 -13.37 -8.77
CA PHE A 209 4.89 -13.22 -10.14
C PHE A 209 3.54 -13.91 -10.32
N THR A 210 3.45 -15.18 -9.93
CA THR A 210 2.20 -15.95 -10.03
C THR A 210 1.08 -15.29 -9.22
N TRP A 211 1.36 -14.89 -7.98
CA TRP A 211 0.38 -14.22 -7.13
C TRP A 211 -0.05 -12.87 -7.71
N SER A 212 0.87 -12.07 -8.25
CA SER A 212 0.56 -10.78 -8.89
C SER A 212 -0.33 -10.95 -10.12
N MET A 213 0.00 -11.91 -11.00
CA MET A 213 -0.83 -12.22 -12.17
C MET A 213 -2.23 -12.65 -11.77
N LEU A 214 -2.34 -13.57 -10.81
CA LEU A 214 -3.63 -14.01 -10.30
C LEU A 214 -4.41 -12.86 -9.65
N PHE A 215 -3.74 -11.99 -8.87
CA PHE A 215 -4.38 -10.85 -8.22
C PHE A 215 -5.05 -9.94 -9.25
N PHE A 216 -4.32 -9.50 -10.29
CA PHE A 216 -4.88 -8.62 -11.30
C PHE A 216 -5.92 -9.30 -12.19
N ILE A 217 -5.70 -10.55 -12.61
CA ILE A 217 -6.68 -11.30 -13.40
C ILE A 217 -7.99 -11.40 -12.62
N LEU A 218 -7.93 -11.84 -11.36
CA LEU A 218 -9.12 -11.98 -10.52
C LEU A 218 -9.77 -10.63 -10.26
N PHE A 219 -9.00 -9.59 -9.97
CA PHE A 219 -9.52 -8.23 -9.76
C PHE A 219 -10.30 -7.73 -10.99
N PHE A 220 -9.71 -7.77 -12.19
CA PHE A 220 -10.39 -7.23 -13.37
C PHE A 220 -11.49 -8.12 -13.94
N THR A 221 -11.41 -9.45 -13.77
CA THR A 221 -12.36 -10.38 -14.41
C THR A 221 -13.48 -10.86 -13.50
N MET A 222 -13.28 -10.93 -12.18
CA MET A 222 -14.33 -11.45 -11.27
C MET A 222 -15.65 -10.69 -11.37
N PRO A 223 -15.69 -9.34 -11.40
CA PRO A 223 -16.95 -8.61 -11.53
C PRO A 223 -17.71 -8.90 -12.83
N LEU A 224 -17.03 -9.41 -13.87
CA LEU A 224 -17.63 -9.69 -15.18
C LEU A 224 -18.37 -11.03 -15.22
N PHE A 225 -17.94 -12.01 -14.41
CA PHE A 225 -18.44 -13.39 -14.49
C PHE A 225 -19.02 -13.93 -13.17
N MET A 226 -18.68 -13.33 -12.03
CA MET A 226 -19.11 -13.80 -10.71
C MET A 226 -20.29 -12.97 -10.18
N PRO A 227 -21.54 -13.47 -10.22
CA PRO A 227 -22.70 -12.69 -9.79
C PRO A 227 -22.78 -12.50 -8.28
N TYR A 228 -21.99 -13.22 -7.48
CA TYR A 228 -22.01 -13.18 -6.02
C TYR A 228 -20.76 -12.48 -5.45
N PRO A 229 -20.85 -11.19 -5.08
CA PRO A 229 -19.69 -10.43 -4.59
C PRO A 229 -19.03 -11.02 -3.34
N VAL A 230 -19.78 -11.73 -2.50
CA VAL A 230 -19.26 -12.39 -1.29
C VAL A 230 -18.20 -13.45 -1.64
N ILE A 231 -18.35 -14.15 -2.76
CA ILE A 231 -17.37 -15.14 -3.21
C ILE A 231 -16.08 -14.43 -3.62
N SER A 232 -16.19 -13.36 -4.41
CA SER A 232 -15.03 -12.55 -4.81
C SER A 232 -14.33 -11.91 -3.62
N LEU A 233 -15.08 -11.44 -2.61
CA LEU A 233 -14.51 -10.96 -1.35
C LEU A 233 -13.71 -12.05 -0.63
N GLY A 234 -14.26 -13.27 -0.53
CA GLY A 234 -13.56 -14.40 0.07
C GLY A 234 -12.27 -14.75 -0.67
N ILE A 235 -12.28 -14.70 -2.00
CA ILE A 235 -11.08 -14.91 -2.83
C ILE A 235 -10.05 -13.80 -2.60
N SER A 236 -10.47 -12.53 -2.54
CA SER A 236 -9.58 -11.40 -2.23
C SER A 236 -8.92 -11.52 -0.86
N ILE A 237 -9.66 -11.96 0.16
CA ILE A 237 -9.11 -12.24 1.49
C ILE A 237 -8.10 -13.39 1.43
N LEU A 238 -8.42 -14.47 0.70
CA LEU A 238 -7.50 -15.59 0.50
C LEU A 238 -6.20 -15.12 -0.19
N MET A 239 -6.29 -14.27 -1.22
CA MET A 239 -5.11 -13.71 -1.89
C MET A 239 -4.26 -12.87 -0.92
N GLY A 240 -4.89 -12.06 -0.07
CA GLY A 240 -4.20 -11.33 1.01
C GLY A 240 -3.52 -12.26 2.03
N TYR A 241 -4.13 -13.39 2.36
CA TYR A 241 -3.54 -14.40 3.23
C TYR A 241 -2.36 -15.13 2.58
N LEU A 242 -2.44 -15.45 1.29
CA LEU A 242 -1.35 -16.09 0.56
C LEU A 242 -0.11 -15.21 0.51
N ILE A 243 -0.25 -13.89 0.28
CA ILE A 243 0.92 -12.99 0.32
C ILE A 243 1.50 -12.88 1.74
N PHE A 244 0.65 -12.89 2.78
CA PHE A 244 1.13 -12.98 4.16
C PHE A 244 1.99 -14.23 4.40
N LEU A 245 1.56 -15.40 3.90
CA LEU A 245 2.32 -16.64 3.99
C LEU A 245 3.63 -16.62 3.18
N LEU A 246 3.70 -15.86 2.08
CA LEU A 246 4.92 -15.72 1.29
C LEU A 246 5.99 -14.86 1.97
N VAL A 247 5.56 -13.94 2.85
CA VAL A 247 6.43 -12.96 3.51
C VAL A 247 6.82 -13.39 4.94
N SER A 248 6.04 -14.30 5.55
CA SER A 248 6.25 -14.82 6.92
C SER A 248 7.14 -16.06 6.97
#